data_AF-A0AAD9NU12-F1
#
_entry.id   AF-A0AAD9NU12-F1
#
_cell.length_a   1.000
_cell.length_b   1.000
_cell.length_c   1.000
_cell.angle_alpha   90.00
_cell.angle_beta   90.00
_cell.angle_gamma   90.00
#
_symmetry.space_group_name_H-M   'P 1'
#
loop_
_entity.id
_entity.type
_entity.pdbx_description
1 polymer ?
#
loop_
_entity_poly.entity_id
_entity_poly.type
_entity_poly.pdbx_seq_one_letter_code
_entity_poly.pdbx_strand_id
1 'polypeptide(L)'
;MPYVWPIDRTACRPDFWGLVNSEWSLCSKGRRQSPVNIEPKQLLYDPNLKHIRIDKHKVSGTLKNTGHDVKFLLDDPLSRPINISGGPMSYEFRITEINLHFGSTDSVGSEHTIDGQAFPAERTASEAEAAILRKPIVRLKGRRRHGRN
;
A
#
# COMPACT_ATOMS: atom_id res chain seq x y z
N MET A 1 -14.28 -0.16 19.09
CA MET A 1 -13.57 -1.05 20.03
C MET A 1 -12.14 -1.19 19.53
N PRO A 2 -11.13 -0.46 20.04
CA PRO A 2 -9.77 -0.61 19.53
C PRO A 2 -9.12 -1.81 20.20
N TYR A 3 -8.77 -2.82 19.40
CA TYR A 3 -7.97 -3.95 19.86
C TYR A 3 -6.53 -3.47 20.05
N VAL A 4 -6.08 -3.49 21.30
CA VAL A 4 -4.70 -3.21 21.71
C VAL A 4 -3.94 -4.53 21.67
N TRP A 5 -2.97 -4.68 20.78
CA TRP A 5 -2.02 -5.81 20.77
C TRP A 5 -0.57 -5.38 21.05
N PRO A 6 -0.08 -5.49 22.29
CA PRO A 6 1.34 -5.32 22.56
C PRO A 6 2.14 -6.43 21.86
N ILE A 7 3.18 -6.05 21.11
CA ILE A 7 4.09 -6.94 20.37
C ILE A 7 4.92 -7.86 21.32
N ASP A 8 4.80 -7.66 22.63
CA ASP A 8 5.60 -8.29 23.69
C ASP A 8 4.86 -9.35 24.53
N ARG A 9 3.75 -9.94 24.03
CA ARG A 9 3.18 -11.16 24.64
C ARG A 9 3.27 -12.31 23.65
N THR A 10 3.75 -13.46 24.12
CA THR A 10 4.01 -14.67 23.32
C THR A 10 2.83 -15.14 22.47
N ALA A 11 1.58 -14.89 22.91
CA ALA A 11 0.35 -15.19 22.16
C ALA A 11 -0.04 -14.13 21.11
N CYS A 12 0.66 -13.00 21.03
CA CYS A 12 0.35 -11.87 20.14
C CYS A 12 1.39 -11.68 19.01
N ARG A 13 2.40 -12.56 18.94
CA ARG A 13 3.39 -12.57 17.85
C ARG A 13 2.72 -12.93 16.51
N PRO A 14 3.17 -12.35 15.37
CA PRO A 14 2.61 -12.63 14.04
C PRO A 14 2.45 -14.12 13.73
N ASP A 15 3.36 -14.95 14.23
CA ASP A 15 3.36 -16.42 14.09
C ASP A 15 2.04 -17.10 14.51
N PHE A 16 1.27 -16.49 15.43
CA PHE A 16 0.05 -17.08 15.98
C PHE A 16 -1.25 -16.46 15.44
N TRP A 17 -1.19 -15.42 14.61
CA TRP A 17 -2.38 -14.66 14.21
C TRP A 17 -3.47 -15.52 13.54
N GLY A 18 -3.08 -16.48 12.70
CA GLY A 18 -4.04 -17.38 12.05
C GLY A 18 -4.66 -18.44 12.96
N LEU A 19 -4.17 -18.59 14.19
CA LEU A 19 -4.77 -19.45 15.22
C LEU A 19 -5.69 -18.67 16.17
N VAL A 20 -5.48 -17.36 16.31
CA VAL A 20 -6.26 -16.50 17.21
C VAL A 20 -7.65 -16.20 16.64
N ASN A 21 -7.78 -16.07 15.32
CA ASN A 21 -9.05 -15.77 14.65
C ASN A 21 -9.17 -16.55 13.34
N SER A 22 -10.29 -17.25 13.14
CA SER A 22 -10.56 -18.01 11.91
C SER A 22 -10.57 -17.15 10.66
N GLU A 23 -10.99 -15.89 10.78
CA GLU A 23 -10.98 -14.91 9.67
C GLU A 23 -9.55 -14.56 9.21
N TRP A 24 -8.55 -14.81 10.05
CA TRP A 24 -7.13 -14.56 9.77
C TRP A 24 -6.37 -15.84 9.46
N SER A 25 -7.07 -16.93 9.15
CA SER A 25 -6.43 -18.22 8.83
C SER A 25 -5.40 -18.14 7.69
N LEU A 26 -5.52 -17.15 6.80
CA LEU A 26 -4.55 -16.86 5.74
C LEU A 26 -3.19 -16.38 6.28
N CYS A 27 -3.10 -15.82 7.49
CA CYS A 27 -1.83 -15.49 8.10
C CYS A 27 -0.96 -16.73 8.38
N SER A 28 -1.58 -17.90 8.57
CA SER A 28 -0.85 -19.16 8.77
C SER A 28 -0.84 -20.07 7.55
N LYS A 29 -1.86 -19.98 6.67
CA LYS A 29 -2.03 -20.90 5.51
C LYS A 29 -1.81 -20.24 4.16
N GLY A 30 -1.71 -18.92 4.11
CA GLY A 30 -1.56 -18.15 2.87
C GLY A 30 -0.19 -18.37 2.23
N ARG A 31 -0.17 -18.43 0.89
CA ARG A 31 1.07 -18.62 0.10
C ARG A 31 1.66 -17.32 -0.46
N ARG A 32 1.03 -16.19 -0.14
CA ARG A 32 1.36 -14.85 -0.63
C ARG A 32 1.27 -13.84 0.52
N GLN A 33 1.92 -14.18 1.63
CA GLN A 33 2.05 -13.27 2.76
C GLN A 33 3.29 -12.40 2.58
N SER A 34 3.20 -11.20 3.13
CA SER A 34 4.32 -10.27 3.32
C SER A 34 4.53 -10.09 4.83
N PRO A 35 5.72 -9.65 5.27
CA PRO A 35 6.91 -9.34 4.45
C PRO A 35 7.65 -10.57 3.91
N VAL A 36 8.64 -10.34 3.04
CA VAL A 36 9.53 -11.39 2.51
C VAL A 36 10.99 -10.96 2.55
N ASN A 37 11.90 -11.94 2.51
CA ASN A 37 13.30 -11.69 2.19
C ASN A 37 13.48 -11.57 0.67
N ILE A 38 14.08 -10.48 0.23
CA ILE A 38 14.42 -10.24 -1.18
C ILE A 38 15.84 -10.72 -1.39
N GLU A 39 16.01 -11.76 -2.21
CA GLU A 39 17.33 -12.30 -2.57
C GLU A 39 17.74 -11.80 -3.96
N PRO A 40 18.59 -10.76 -4.09
CA PRO A 40 18.91 -10.14 -5.39
C PRO A 40 19.47 -11.13 -6.41
N LYS A 41 20.13 -12.20 -5.96
CA LYS A 41 20.67 -13.27 -6.81
C LYS A 41 19.61 -14.14 -7.48
N GLN A 42 18.40 -14.18 -6.92
CA GLN A 42 17.27 -14.94 -7.47
C GLN A 42 16.32 -14.05 -8.30
N LEU A 43 16.54 -12.73 -8.33
CA LEU A 43 15.69 -11.80 -9.06
C LEU A 43 15.93 -11.90 -10.57
N LEU A 44 14.83 -11.91 -11.33
CA LEU A 44 14.86 -11.81 -12.78
C LEU A 44 14.54 -10.37 -13.20
N TYR A 45 15.37 -9.82 -14.09
CA TYR A 45 15.11 -8.53 -14.70
C TYR A 45 13.96 -8.63 -15.70
N ASP A 46 12.94 -7.78 -15.56
CA ASP A 46 11.86 -7.65 -16.54
C ASP A 46 12.05 -6.37 -17.38
N PRO A 47 12.42 -6.51 -18.68
CA PRO A 47 12.61 -5.35 -19.57
C PRO A 47 11.30 -4.63 -19.91
N ASN A 48 10.13 -5.23 -19.67
CA ASN A 48 8.83 -4.62 -19.96
C ASN A 48 8.32 -3.75 -18.81
N LEU A 49 9.00 -3.77 -17.66
CA LEU A 49 8.61 -2.98 -16.50
C LEU A 49 8.80 -1.50 -16.80
N LYS A 50 7.70 -0.74 -16.76
CA LYS A 50 7.74 0.72 -16.95
C LYS A 50 8.35 1.40 -15.73
N HIS A 51 8.91 2.59 -15.89
CA HIS A 51 9.31 3.40 -14.74
C HIS A 51 8.11 3.72 -13.84
N ILE A 52 8.31 3.61 -12.53
CA ILE A 52 7.37 4.09 -11.52
C ILE A 52 7.37 5.62 -11.55
N ARG A 53 6.18 6.22 -11.51
CA ARG A 53 5.94 7.65 -11.44
C ARG A 53 5.16 7.96 -10.18
N ILE A 54 5.60 8.96 -9.45
CA ILE A 54 4.95 9.47 -8.24
C ILE A 54 4.84 10.98 -8.38
N ASP A 55 3.66 11.53 -8.09
CA ASP A 55 3.45 12.97 -8.09
C ASP A 55 4.36 13.66 -7.06
N LYS A 56 5.03 14.72 -7.49
CA LYS A 56 6.04 15.43 -6.67
C LYS A 56 5.52 16.80 -6.27
N HIS A 57 4.66 16.86 -5.28
CA HIS A 57 4.26 18.11 -4.65
C HIS A 57 4.20 17.97 -3.13
N LYS A 58 4.30 19.10 -2.44
CA LYS A 58 4.20 19.14 -0.98
C LYS A 58 2.75 18.86 -0.56
N VAL A 59 2.59 18.01 0.43
CA VAL A 59 1.31 17.70 1.07
C VAL A 59 1.40 17.98 2.56
N SER A 60 0.24 18.23 3.16
CA SER A 60 0.07 18.26 4.60
C SER A 60 -0.66 17.01 5.06
N GLY A 61 -0.42 16.63 6.30
CA GLY A 61 -1.05 15.47 6.89
C GLY A 61 -0.86 15.44 8.39
N THR A 62 -1.61 14.53 9.01
CA THR A 62 -1.62 14.33 10.45
C THR A 62 -0.86 13.05 10.80
N LEU A 63 0.10 13.16 11.72
CA LEU A 63 0.80 12.02 12.28
C LEU A 63 -0.01 11.43 13.45
N LYS A 64 -0.29 10.14 13.40
CA LYS A 64 -1.10 9.41 14.39
C LYS A 64 -0.32 8.22 14.91
N ASN A 65 -0.16 8.13 16.23
CA ASN A 65 0.27 6.93 16.92
C ASN A 65 -0.96 6.05 17.19
N THR A 66 -0.95 4.81 16.69
CA THR A 66 -2.08 3.87 16.83
C THR A 66 -1.95 2.94 18.04
N GLY A 67 -0.81 2.97 18.72
CA GLY A 67 -0.41 1.98 19.72
C GLY A 67 0.36 0.79 19.13
N HIS A 68 0.42 0.65 17.81
CA HIS A 68 1.16 -0.40 17.10
C HIS A 68 2.17 0.16 16.10
N ASP A 69 1.74 1.18 15.36
CA ASP A 69 2.52 1.84 14.33
C ASP A 69 2.31 3.36 14.38
N VAL A 70 3.11 4.05 13.59
CA VAL A 70 2.95 5.49 13.34
C VAL A 70 2.44 5.66 11.92
N LYS A 71 1.28 6.29 11.78
CA LYS A 71 0.64 6.58 10.50
C LYS A 71 0.69 8.06 10.19
N PHE A 72 1.03 8.42 8.96
CA PHE A 72 0.85 9.76 8.42
C PHE A 72 -0.36 9.75 7.49
N LEU A 73 -1.43 10.43 7.87
CA LEU A 73 -2.68 10.53 7.11
C LEU A 73 -2.66 11.83 6.31
N LEU A 74 -2.90 11.79 4.99
CA LEU A 74 -2.99 13.02 4.19
C LEU A 74 -4.29 13.78 4.53
N ASP A 75 -4.20 15.10 4.73
CA ASP A 75 -5.35 15.91 5.19
C ASP A 75 -6.44 16.07 4.11
N ASP A 76 -6.04 16.14 2.83
CA ASP A 76 -6.96 16.33 1.69
C ASP A 76 -6.48 15.58 0.44
N PRO A 77 -6.55 14.23 0.46
CA PRO A 77 -6.07 13.41 -0.64
C PRO A 77 -6.93 13.55 -1.91
N LEU A 78 -8.09 14.22 -1.85
CA LEU A 78 -8.98 14.37 -3.00
C LEU A 78 -8.73 15.68 -3.77
N SER A 79 -8.46 16.78 -3.06
CA SER A 79 -8.18 18.09 -3.67
C SER A 79 -6.73 18.20 -4.16
N ARG A 80 -5.78 17.59 -3.42
CA ARG A 80 -4.36 17.53 -3.79
C ARG A 80 -3.85 16.09 -3.74
N PRO A 81 -4.28 15.25 -4.71
CA PRO A 81 -3.96 13.83 -4.71
C PRO A 81 -2.49 13.59 -5.03
N ILE A 82 -1.83 12.72 -4.27
CA ILE A 82 -0.53 12.15 -4.67
C ILE A 82 -0.82 10.80 -5.30
N ASN A 83 -0.62 10.71 -6.61
CA ASN A 83 -0.82 9.46 -7.31
C ASN A 83 0.50 8.75 -7.63
N ILE A 84 0.42 7.43 -7.72
CA ILE A 84 1.49 6.53 -8.15
C ILE A 84 1.01 5.72 -9.37
N SER A 85 1.85 5.61 -10.39
CA SER A 85 1.55 4.89 -11.64
C SER A 85 2.81 4.31 -12.30
N GLY A 86 2.64 3.50 -13.35
CA GLY A 86 3.75 2.83 -14.02
C GLY A 86 4.19 1.56 -13.30
N GLY A 87 5.46 1.15 -13.40
CA GLY A 87 5.92 -0.10 -12.80
C GLY A 87 5.09 -1.31 -13.26
N PRO A 88 4.76 -2.24 -12.34
CA PRO A 88 3.88 -3.38 -12.61
C PRO A 88 2.38 -3.03 -12.54
N MET A 89 1.99 -1.77 -12.32
CA MET A 89 0.61 -1.38 -12.07
C MET A 89 -0.18 -1.17 -13.38
N SER A 90 -1.38 -1.76 -13.46
CA SER A 90 -2.33 -1.56 -14.57
C SER A 90 -3.12 -0.24 -14.46
N TYR A 91 -3.16 0.34 -13.26
CA TYR A 91 -3.92 1.54 -12.94
C TYR A 91 -3.02 2.57 -12.25
N GLU A 92 -3.55 3.78 -12.13
CA GLU A 92 -3.02 4.80 -11.24
C GLU A 92 -3.68 4.61 -9.86
N PHE A 93 -2.89 4.71 -8.81
CA PHE A 93 -3.34 4.57 -7.44
C PHE A 93 -3.10 5.86 -6.68
N ARG A 94 -3.96 6.14 -5.71
CA ARG A 94 -3.88 7.35 -4.90
C ARG A 94 -3.42 7.00 -3.50
N ILE A 95 -2.34 7.65 -3.06
CA ILE A 95 -1.82 7.50 -1.71
C ILE A 95 -2.73 8.27 -0.75
N THR A 96 -3.16 7.63 0.32
CA THR A 96 -3.96 8.26 1.39
C THR A 96 -3.27 8.28 2.74
N GLU A 97 -2.38 7.31 2.98
CA GLU A 97 -1.61 7.23 4.20
C GLU A 97 -0.23 6.62 3.96
N ILE A 98 0.69 6.90 4.89
CA ILE A 98 2.00 6.26 4.97
C ILE A 98 2.12 5.66 6.36
N ASN A 99 2.48 4.38 6.46
CA ASN A 99 2.75 3.70 7.71
C ASN A 99 4.27 3.56 7.90
N LEU A 100 4.72 3.72 9.15
CA LEU A 100 6.12 3.62 9.53
C LEU A 100 6.31 2.43 10.48
N HIS A 101 7.17 1.50 10.06
CA HIS A 101 7.64 0.38 10.86
C HIS A 101 9.10 0.64 11.21
N PHE A 102 9.48 0.49 12.48
CA PHE A 102 10.84 0.78 12.94
C PHE A 102 11.19 -0.09 14.14
N GLY A 103 12.49 -0.35 14.28
CA GLY A 103 13.03 -1.16 15.37
C GLY A 103 13.38 -0.34 16.60
N SER A 104 13.71 -1.04 17.67
CA SER A 104 14.29 -0.43 18.87
C SER A 104 15.77 -0.06 18.70
N THR A 105 16.44 -0.62 17.68
CA THR A 105 17.84 -0.36 17.33
C THR A 105 18.00 -0.23 15.83
N ASP A 106 19.08 0.40 15.38
CA ASP A 106 19.35 0.63 13.95
C ASP A 106 19.63 -0.66 13.16
N SER A 107 19.82 -1.80 13.83
CA SER A 107 20.06 -3.09 13.20
C SER A 107 18.79 -3.86 12.82
N VAL A 108 17.61 -3.39 13.24
CA VAL A 108 16.31 -4.05 13.02
C VAL A 108 15.22 -3.01 12.76
N GLY A 109 14.10 -3.42 12.15
CA GLY A 109 12.91 -2.55 12.08
C GLY A 109 12.14 -2.59 10.78
N SER A 110 12.82 -2.78 9.65
CA SER A 110 12.15 -3.08 8.38
C SER A 110 11.44 -4.42 8.48
N GLU A 111 10.30 -4.53 7.80
CA GLU A 111 9.56 -5.78 7.73
C GLU A 111 10.19 -6.67 6.64
N HIS A 112 10.43 -6.11 5.46
CA HIS A 112 11.22 -6.74 4.40
C HIS A 112 12.71 -6.72 4.72
N THR A 113 13.43 -7.71 4.20
CA THR A 113 14.89 -7.83 4.30
C THR A 113 15.50 -8.00 2.92
N ILE A 114 16.79 -7.68 2.77
CA ILE A 114 17.56 -7.90 1.53
C ILE A 114 18.73 -8.83 1.86
N ASP A 115 18.79 -10.01 1.24
CA ASP A 115 19.76 -11.07 1.58
C ASP A 115 19.82 -11.36 3.10
N GLY A 116 18.66 -11.34 3.76
CA GLY A 116 18.51 -11.55 5.20
C GLY A 116 18.89 -10.35 6.07
N GLN A 117 19.34 -9.24 5.48
CA GLN A 117 19.67 -8.02 6.20
C GLN A 117 18.45 -7.12 6.38
N ALA A 118 18.18 -6.73 7.63
CA ALA A 118 17.18 -5.74 7.99
C ALA A 118 17.73 -4.32 8.00
N PHE A 119 16.83 -3.35 7.89
CA PHE A 119 17.10 -1.92 7.98
C PHE A 119 16.44 -1.32 9.24
N PRO A 120 16.86 -0.14 9.71
CA PRO A 120 16.28 0.50 10.91
C PRO A 120 14.76 0.72 10.84
N ALA A 121 14.23 0.94 9.64
CA ALA A 121 12.83 1.26 9.42
C ALA A 121 12.39 0.95 7.98
N GLU A 122 11.09 0.75 7.80
CA GLU A 122 10.42 0.65 6.52
C GLU A 122 9.20 1.59 6.48
N ARG A 123 8.95 2.16 5.31
CA ARG A 123 7.78 3.01 5.07
C ARG A 123 6.92 2.39 4.00
N THR A 124 5.65 2.16 4.30
CA THR A 124 4.67 1.62 3.36
C THR A 124 3.64 2.70 3.04
N ALA A 125 3.42 2.97 1.76
CA ALA A 125 2.32 3.81 1.32
C ALA A 125 1.09 2.93 1.13
N SER A 126 -0.05 3.32 1.70
CA SER A 126 -1.32 2.62 1.47
C SER A 126 -2.23 3.48 0.59
N GLU A 127 -2.96 2.79 -0.27
CA GLU A 127 -3.70 3.37 -1.39
C GLU A 127 -5.19 3.28 -1.14
N ALA A 128 -5.93 4.36 -1.46
CA ALA A 128 -7.38 4.33 -1.47
C ALA A 128 -7.89 4.18 -2.91
N GLU A 129 -8.24 2.95 -3.26
CA GLU A 129 -8.79 2.52 -4.55
C GLU A 129 -7.90 2.85 -5.77
N ALA A 130 -7.98 2.00 -6.80
CA ALA A 130 -7.47 2.40 -8.12
C ALA A 130 -8.21 3.69 -8.51
N ALA A 131 -7.48 4.75 -8.85
CA ALA A 131 -8.07 5.97 -9.38
C ALA A 131 -8.72 5.59 -10.71
N ILE A 132 -9.99 5.18 -10.65
CA ILE A 132 -10.79 4.93 -11.84
C ILE A 132 -10.85 6.29 -12.52
N LEU A 133 -10.05 6.42 -13.56
CA LEU A 133 -10.10 7.52 -14.51
C LEU A 133 -11.51 7.47 -15.08
N ARG A 134 -12.46 8.14 -14.42
CA ARG A 134 -13.82 8.35 -14.89
C ARG A 134 -13.70 9.21 -16.14
N LYS A 135 -13.29 8.60 -17.26
CA LYS A 135 -13.48 9.19 -18.57
C LYS A 135 -14.99 9.42 -18.68
N PRO A 136 -15.45 10.66 -18.90
CA PRO A 136 -16.88 10.86 -19.13
C PRO A 136 -17.26 10.01 -20.33
N ILE A 137 -18.27 9.14 -20.13
CA ILE A 137 -18.91 8.43 -21.23
C ILE A 137 -19.53 9.52 -22.10
N VAL A 138 -18.83 9.94 -23.14
CA VAL A 138 -19.42 10.77 -24.20
C VAL A 138 -20.42 9.87 -24.90
N ARG A 139 -21.67 9.94 -24.45
CA ARG A 139 -22.80 9.29 -25.11
C ARG A 139 -23.03 10.04 -26.42
N LEU A 140 -22.39 9.60 -27.50
CA LEU A 140 -22.74 10.01 -28.86
C LEU A 140 -24.16 9.52 -29.16
N LYS A 141 -25.18 10.29 -28.76
CA LYS A 141 -26.52 10.14 -29.34
C LYS A 141 -26.54 10.90 -30.66
N GLY A 142 -26.44 10.14 -31.74
CA GLY A 142 -26.59 10.61 -33.10
C GLY A 142 -27.87 11.42 -33.28
N ARG A 143 -27.69 12.64 -33.78
CA ARG A 143 -28.74 13.58 -34.15
C ARG A 143 -29.39 13.06 -35.44
N ARG A 144 -30.45 12.25 -35.35
CA ARG A 144 -31.29 11.95 -36.53
C ARG A 144 -32.06 13.21 -36.90
N ARG A 145 -31.66 13.84 -38.01
CA ARG A 145 -32.50 14.77 -38.76
C ARG A 145 -33.49 13.94 -39.59
N HIS A 146 -34.78 14.11 -39.31
CA HIS A 146 -35.88 13.95 -40.25
C HIS A 146 -36.70 15.23 -40.02
N GLY A 147 -36.85 16.14 -40.98
CA GLY A 147 -37.19 15.92 -42.36
C GLY A 147 -38.66 16.31 -42.49
N ARG A 148 -38.90 17.60 -42.80
CA ARG A 148 -40.24 18.12 -43.11
C ARG A 148 -40.73 17.45 -44.40
N ASN A 149 -41.96 16.95 -44.38
CA ASN A 149 -43.06 17.37 -45.25
C ASN A 149 -44.34 16.68 -44.79
#